data_AF-A0A2E2TK88-F1
#
_entry.id   AF-A0A2E2TK88-F1
#
_cell.length_a   1.000
_cell.length_b   1.000
_cell.length_c   1.000
_cell.angle_alpha   90.00
_cell.angle_beta   90.00
_cell.angle_gamma   90.00
#
_symmetry.space_group_name_H-M   'P 1'
#
loop_
_entity.id
_entity.type
_entity.pdbx_description
1 polymer ?
#
loop_
_entity_poly.entity_id
_entity_poly.type
_entity_poly.pdbx_seq_one_letter_code
_entity_poly.pdbx_strand_id
1 'polypeptide(L)' 'MNVKHDAKTIYESSVSKDEKILQLRNLILDCKNELDAQEQNMRPEVRHNLSEGLRVATNYLRELEA' A
#
# COMPACT_ATOMS: atom_id res chain seq x y z
N MET A 1 -9.39 -5.38 1.21
CA MET A 1 -8.26 -4.85 0.42
C MET A 1 -7.06 -5.79 0.57
N ASN A 2 -6.31 -6.09 -0.49
CA ASN A 2 -5.05 -6.85 -0.39
C ASN A 2 -3.89 -5.95 -0.82
N VAL A 3 -3.59 -4.98 0.05
CA VAL A 3 -2.62 -3.90 -0.18
C VAL A 3 -1.28 -4.43 -0.67
N LYS A 4 -0.83 -5.58 -0.17
CA LYS A 4 0.42 -6.21 -0.61
C LYS A 4 0.38 -6.65 -2.07
N HIS A 5 -0.72 -7.26 -2.49
CA HIS A 5 -0.92 -7.69 -3.89
C HIS A 5 -1.07 -6.50 -4.82
N ASP A 6 -1.84 -5.49 -4.40
CA ASP A 6 -2.06 -4.26 -5.16
C ASP A 6 -0.74 -3.49 -5.35
N ALA A 7 0.05 -3.33 -4.28
CA ALA A 7 1.36 -2.68 -4.33
C ALA A 7 2.32 -3.39 -5.30
N LYS A 8 2.34 -4.73 -5.28
CA LYS A 8 3.15 -5.53 -6.19
C LYS A 8 2.71 -5.35 -7.64
N THR A 9 1.41 -5.38 -7.89
CA THR A 9 0.84 -5.19 -9.24
C THR A 9 1.20 -3.82 -9.81
N ILE A 10 1.11 -2.76 -9.01
CA ILE A 10 1.52 -1.41 -9.43
C ILE A 10 3.01 -1.37 -9.76
N TYR A 11 3.84 -1.95 -8.88
CA TYR A 11 5.30 -1.95 -9.07
C TYR A 11 5.74 -2.72 -10.33
N GLU A 12 5.12 -3.88 -10.60
CA GLU A 12 5.41 -4.72 -11.77
C GLU A 12 4.72 -4.26 -13.06
N SER A 13 3.79 -3.30 -12.98
CA SER A 13 3.07 -2.81 -14.16
C SER A 13 3.98 -2.15 -15.21
N SER A 14 3.53 -2.06 -16.45
CA SER A 14 4.29 -1.45 -17.55
C SER A 14 4.12 0.08 -17.66
N VAL A 15 3.43 0.72 -16.71
CA VAL A 15 3.20 2.18 -16.73
C VAL A 15 4.47 2.96 -16.40
N SER A 16 4.46 4.27 -16.64
CA SER A 16 5.60 5.14 -16.35
C SER A 16 5.94 5.15 -14.86
N LYS A 17 7.22 5.44 -14.57
CA LYS A 17 7.73 5.56 -13.19
C LYS A 17 6.90 6.55 -12.37
N ASP A 18 6.57 7.71 -12.93
CA ASP A 18 5.74 8.74 -12.28
C ASP A 18 4.34 8.24 -11.96
N GLU A 19 3.73 7.49 -12.88
CA GLU A 19 2.40 6.91 -12.67
C GLU A 19 2.42 5.84 -11.58
N LYS A 20 3.46 4.99 -11.53
CA LYS A 20 3.65 4.02 -10.44
C LYS A 20 3.76 4.71 -9.08
N ILE A 21 4.54 5.80 -9.01
CA ILE A 21 4.72 6.61 -7.80
C ILE A 21 3.37 7.18 -7.35
N LEU A 22 2.59 7.76 -8.27
CA LEU A 22 1.26 8.30 -7.98
C LEU A 22 0.33 7.21 -7.42
N GLN A 23 0.27 6.06 -8.09
CA GLN A 23 -0.58 4.94 -7.69
C GLN A 23 -0.17 4.35 -6.34
N LEU A 24 1.13 4.18 -6.08
CA LEU A 24 1.62 3.72 -4.78
C LEU A 24 1.32 4.70 -3.65
N ARG A 25 1.45 6.01 -3.90
CA ARG A 25 1.09 7.06 -2.92
C ARG A 25 -0.39 7.02 -2.56
N ASN A 26 -1.27 6.85 -3.56
CA ASN A 26 -2.70 6.70 -3.34
C ASN A 26 -3.01 5.43 -2.54
N LEU A 27 -2.43 4.29 -2.93
CA LEU A 27 -2.60 3.02 -2.23
C LEU A 27 -2.16 3.10 -0.76
N ILE A 28 -1.06 3.79 -0.48
CA ILE A 28 -0.56 4.04 0.88
C ILE A 28 -1.55 4.88 1.69
N LEU A 29 -2.14 5.91 1.09
CA LEU A 29 -3.12 6.76 1.74
C LEU A 29 -4.39 5.96 2.09
N ASP A 30 -4.91 5.19 1.15
CA ASP A 30 -6.08 4.34 1.36
C ASP A 30 -5.82 3.30 2.46
N CYS A 31 -4.65 2.66 2.43
CA CYS A 31 -4.27 1.69 3.46
C CYS A 31 -4.18 2.33 4.87
N LYS A 32 -3.71 3.58 4.97
CA LYS A 32 -3.69 4.31 6.25
C LYS A 32 -5.09 4.62 6.75
N ASN A 33 -5.98 5.07 5.87
CA ASN A 33 -7.38 5.33 6.21
C ASN A 33 -8.09 4.04 6.68
N GLU A 34 -7.83 2.91 6.03
CA GLU A 34 -8.35 1.62 6.48
C GLU A 34 -7.77 1.19 7.84
N LEU A 35 -6.47 1.42 8.09
CA LEU A 35 -5.86 1.13 9.40
C LEU A 35 -6.52 1.94 10.53
N ASP A 36 -6.74 3.23 10.30
CA ASP A 36 -7.45 4.13 11.23
C ASP A 36 -8.88 3.63 11.50
N ALA A 37 -9.60 3.24 10.45
CA ALA A 37 -10.93 2.66 10.58
C ALA A 37 -10.93 1.31 11.34
N GLN A 38 -9.86 0.52 11.23
CA GLN A 38 -9.73 -0.75 11.95
C GLN A 38 -9.38 -0.58 13.43
N GLU A 39 -8.89 0.58 13.88
CA GLU A 39 -8.67 0.84 15.31
C GLU A 39 -9.96 0.71 16.12
N GLN A 40 -11.11 1.03 15.51
CA GLN A 40 -12.43 0.90 16.14
C GLN A 40 -13.04 -0.50 15.99
N ASN A 41 -12.65 -1.25 14.95
CA ASN A 41 -13.27 -2.53 14.59
C ASN A 41 -12.59 -3.76 15.23
N MET A 42 -11.43 -3.59 15.90
CA MET A 42 -10.72 -4.64 16.65
C MET A 42 -10.50 -5.95 15.87
N ARG A 43 -10.23 -5.89 14.56
CA ARG A 43 -9.87 -7.07 13.75
C ARG A 43 -8.34 -7.16 13.56
N PRO A 44 -7.62 -7.89 14.43
CA PRO A 44 -6.15 -7.89 14.43
C PRO A 44 -5.56 -8.47 13.13
N GLU A 45 -6.19 -9.48 12.54
CA GLU A 45 -5.74 -10.08 11.28
C GLU A 45 -5.79 -9.09 10.11
N VAL A 46 -6.85 -8.30 10.04
CA VAL A 46 -7.01 -7.25 9.01
C VAL A 46 -5.96 -6.17 9.22
N ARG A 47 -5.78 -5.71 10.46
CA ARG A 47 -4.75 -4.71 10.81
C ARG A 47 -3.33 -5.21 10.48
N HIS A 48 -3.04 -6.48 10.72
CA HIS A 48 -1.75 -7.09 10.39
C HIS A 48 -1.52 -7.10 8.88
N ASN A 49 -2.52 -7.55 8.10
CA ASN A 49 -2.43 -7.59 6.63
C ASN A 49 -2.25 -6.18 6.02
N LEU A 50 -2.98 -5.19 6.54
CA LEU A 50 -2.84 -3.80 6.12
C LEU A 50 -1.45 -3.25 6.47
N SER A 51 -0.95 -3.53 7.68
CA SER A 51 0.37 -3.06 8.12
C SER A 51 1.50 -3.65 7.27
N GLU A 52 1.43 -4.95 6.95
CA GLU A 52 2.40 -5.59 6.05
C GLU A 52 2.31 -5.06 4.62
N GLY A 53 1.09 -4.83 4.12
CA GLY A 53 0.87 -4.21 2.82
C GLY A 53 1.44 -2.79 2.73
N LEU A 54 1.20 -1.96 3.76
CA LEU A 54 1.73 -0.61 3.88
C LEU A 54 3.26 -0.59 3.86
N ARG A 55 3.90 -1.53 4.57
CA ARG A 55 5.36 -1.69 4.59
C ARG A 55 5.90 -1.99 3.19
N VAL A 56 5.28 -2.92 2.47
CA VAL A 56 5.68 -3.29 1.11
C VAL A 56 5.48 -2.12 0.13
N ALA A 57 4.32 -1.46 0.16
CA ALA A 57 4.03 -0.32 -0.71
C ALA A 57 5.02 0.84 -0.49
N THR A 58 5.37 1.12 0.77
CA THR A 58 6.35 2.16 1.12
C THR A 58 7.76 1.81 0.63
N ASN A 59 8.15 0.53 0.68
CA ASN A 59 9.44 0.09 0.15
C ASN A 59 9.52 0.28 -1.37
N TYR A 60 8.49 -0.17 -2.10
CA TYR A 60 8.42 0.05 -3.56
C TYR A 60 8.43 1.52 -3.93
N LEU A 61 7.73 2.36 -3.17
CA LEU A 61 7.76 3.81 -3.38
C LEU A 61 9.18 4.36 -3.20
N ARG A 62 9.90 3.96 -2.14
CA ARG A 62 11.30 4.38 -1.92
C ARG A 62 12.24 3.91 -3.02
N GLU A 63 12.07 2.68 -3.51
CA GLU A 63 12.87 2.14 -4.61
C GLU A 63 12.64 2.92 -5.92
N LEU A 64 11.41 3.39 -6.15
CA LEU A 64 11.10 4.24 -7.29
C LEU A 64 11.55 5.69 -7.05
N GLU A 65 11.59 6.22 -5.84
CA GLU A 65 12.03 7.60 -5.59
C GLU A 65 13.56 7.75 -5.50
N ALA A 66 14.29 6.64 -5.38
CA ALA A 66 15.75 6.56 -5.49
C ALA A 66 16.23 6.77 -6.95
#